data_AF-A0A0F5L0I0-F1
#
_entry.id   AF-A0A0F5L0I0-F1
#
_cell.length_a   1.000
_cell.length_b   1.000
_cell.length_c   1.000
_cell.angle_alpha   90.00
_cell.angle_beta   90.00
_cell.angle_gamma   90.00
#
_symmetry.space_group_name_H-M   'P 1'
#
loop_
_entity.id
_entity.type
_entity.pdbx_description
1 polymer ?
#
loop_
_entity_poly.entity_id
_entity_poly.type
_entity_poly.pdbx_seq_one_letter_code
_entity_poly.pdbx_strand_id
1 'polypeptide(L)'
;MKRQSFGLWSAFFLAALLLVGSALAAYQEVVPYLSGGRDAESKRQALSVAELPIGLSLQAQRLALDDCLQALTPLIGTSLSEENLRVADNCRAMAQDIVSQSPLFSYGWFILAMSFDAESQPDDFQKALAQSQVTTENQWAMASLRLWLGYQRWVQLTPDLREKLGHDIQVVATTNDGRTWLAARYQENEGFREDVISNLEKTSANTQRAFVRALSQSGVAQ
;
A
#
# COMPACT_ATOMS: atom_id res chain seq x y z
N MET A 1 -7.56 10.80 60.35
CA MET A 1 -6.48 9.96 59.77
C MET A 1 -6.94 8.87 58.78
N LYS A 2 -8.14 8.27 58.87
CA LYS A 2 -8.56 7.19 57.92
C LYS A 2 -8.83 7.61 56.46
N ARG A 3 -9.13 8.89 56.18
CA ARG A 3 -9.38 9.38 54.80
C ARG A 3 -8.11 9.52 53.95
N GLN A 4 -6.96 9.79 54.57
CA GLN A 4 -5.70 10.01 53.85
C GLN A 4 -5.09 8.71 53.33
N SER A 5 -5.21 7.60 54.07
CA SER A 5 -4.72 6.30 53.62
C SER A 5 -5.52 5.76 52.42
N PHE A 6 -6.84 5.94 52.40
CA PHE A 6 -7.69 5.49 51.29
C PHE A 6 -7.36 6.19 49.96
N GLY A 7 -7.02 7.48 49.99
CA GLY A 7 -6.58 8.23 48.81
C GLY A 7 -5.25 7.73 48.25
N LEU A 8 -4.29 7.39 49.12
CA LEU A 8 -2.97 6.88 48.71
C LEU A 8 -3.06 5.51 48.03
N TRP A 9 -3.85 4.58 48.57
CA TRP A 9 -4.05 3.26 47.95
C TRP A 9 -4.74 3.35 46.59
N SER A 10 -5.74 4.23 46.46
CA SER A 10 -6.44 4.46 45.19
C SER A 10 -5.50 5.06 44.15
N ALA A 11 -4.67 6.03 44.54
CA ALA A 11 -3.67 6.62 43.65
C ALA A 11 -2.60 5.62 43.22
N PHE A 12 -2.12 4.77 44.14
CA PHE A 12 -1.15 3.72 43.82
C PHE A 12 -1.73 2.69 42.85
N PHE A 13 -2.96 2.23 43.07
CA PHE A 13 -3.62 1.28 42.18
C PHE A 13 -3.84 1.85 40.79
N LEU A 14 -4.30 3.10 40.70
CA LEU A 14 -4.45 3.79 39.42
C LEU A 14 -3.10 3.96 38.70
N ALA A 15 -2.05 4.36 39.43
CA ALA A 15 -0.70 4.49 38.86
C ALA A 15 -0.17 3.13 38.36
N ALA A 16 -0.39 2.05 39.11
CA ALA A 16 0.00 0.71 38.69
C ALA A 16 -0.75 0.27 37.42
N LEU A 17 -2.07 0.50 37.35
CA LEU A 17 -2.86 0.22 36.15
C LEU A 17 -2.39 1.01 34.94
N LEU A 18 -2.12 2.32 35.10
CA LEU A 18 -1.61 3.15 34.01
C LEU A 18 -0.22 2.70 33.56
N LEU A 19 0.65 2.29 34.48
CA LEU A 19 1.98 1.79 34.15
C LEU A 19 1.90 0.47 33.38
N VAL A 20 1.07 -0.48 33.83
CA VAL A 20 0.88 -1.76 33.14
C VAL A 20 0.26 -1.55 31.76
N GLY A 21 -0.79 -0.72 31.66
CA GLY A 21 -1.41 -0.39 30.38
C GLY A 21 -0.44 0.27 29.41
N SER A 22 0.38 1.21 29.89
CA SER A 22 1.40 1.87 29.06
C SER A 22 2.50 0.91 28.62
N ALA A 23 2.94 0.01 29.49
CA ALA A 23 3.94 -1.01 29.15
C ALA A 23 3.41 -1.99 28.08
N LEU A 24 2.14 -2.40 28.18
CA LEU A 24 1.50 -3.26 27.19
C LEU A 24 1.36 -2.56 25.83
N ALA A 25 0.90 -1.31 25.81
CA ALA A 25 0.84 -0.52 24.58
C ALA A 25 2.22 -0.34 23.95
N ALA A 26 3.23 0.04 24.75
CA ALA A 26 4.61 0.18 24.27
C ALA A 26 5.16 -1.14 23.71
N TYR A 27 4.84 -2.27 24.34
CA TYR A 27 5.23 -3.58 23.83
C TYR A 27 4.59 -3.86 22.46
N GLN A 28 3.29 -3.61 22.31
CA GLN A 28 2.58 -3.78 21.02
C GLN A 28 3.13 -2.86 19.91
N GLU A 29 3.62 -1.66 20.26
CA GLU A 29 4.25 -0.76 19.30
C GLU A 29 5.66 -1.20 18.89
N VAL A 30 6.45 -1.78 19.81
CA VAL A 30 7.85 -2.13 19.57
C VAL A 30 7.99 -3.46 18.82
N VAL A 31 7.11 -4.44 19.09
CA VAL A 31 7.20 -5.77 18.48
C VAL A 31 7.23 -5.73 16.94
N PRO A 32 6.39 -4.94 16.23
CA PRO A 32 6.44 -4.82 14.77
C PRO A 32 7.82 -4.45 14.21
N TYR A 33 8.63 -3.69 14.96
CA TYR A 33 9.99 -3.31 14.55
C TYR A 33 11.01 -4.44 14.67
N LEU A 34 10.69 -5.45 15.46
CA LEU A 34 11.57 -6.58 15.75
C LEU A 34 11.12 -7.85 15.03
N SER A 35 9.85 -7.92 14.60
CA SER A 35 9.29 -9.01 13.83
C SER A 35 9.62 -8.91 12.33
N GLY A 36 9.55 -10.02 11.60
CA GLY A 36 9.69 -10.04 10.14
C GLY A 36 11.13 -10.18 9.62
N GLY A 37 12.16 -9.88 10.40
CA GLY A 37 13.55 -9.97 9.92
C GLY A 37 13.96 -8.77 9.05
N ARG A 38 15.22 -8.76 8.58
CA ARG A 38 15.84 -7.55 7.99
C ARG A 38 15.78 -7.49 6.48
N ASP A 39 15.50 -8.59 5.81
CA ASP A 39 15.51 -8.72 4.36
C ASP A 39 14.20 -9.32 3.84
N ALA A 40 13.97 -9.24 2.53
CA ALA A 40 12.72 -9.69 1.92
C ALA A 40 12.47 -11.20 2.10
N GLU A 41 13.53 -12.01 2.18
CA GLU A 41 13.39 -13.47 2.32
C GLU A 41 12.93 -13.85 3.73
N SER A 42 13.58 -13.31 4.76
CA SER A 42 13.18 -13.50 6.15
C SER A 42 11.75 -13.01 6.40
N LYS A 43 11.34 -11.91 5.77
CA LYS A 43 9.96 -11.40 5.86
C LYS A 43 8.95 -12.35 5.24
N ARG A 44 9.25 -12.87 4.05
CA ARG A 44 8.40 -13.88 3.39
C ARG A 44 8.30 -15.14 4.24
N GLN A 45 9.41 -15.64 4.78
CA GLN A 45 9.42 -16.81 5.64
C GLN A 45 8.61 -16.59 6.92
N ALA A 46 8.70 -15.42 7.54
CA ALA A 46 7.88 -15.09 8.71
C ALA A 46 6.38 -15.08 8.36
N LEU A 47 6.04 -14.40 7.26
CA LEU A 47 4.66 -14.29 6.75
C LEU A 47 4.11 -15.61 6.20
N SER A 48 4.93 -16.59 5.86
CA SER A 48 4.45 -17.90 5.42
C SER A 48 4.03 -18.81 6.59
N VAL A 49 4.45 -18.45 7.81
CA VAL A 49 4.11 -19.16 9.05
C VAL A 49 2.90 -18.54 9.74
N ALA A 50 2.88 -17.21 9.90
CA ALA A 50 1.82 -16.51 10.62
C ALA A 50 1.72 -15.03 10.22
N GLU A 51 0.59 -14.40 10.58
CA GLU A 51 0.46 -12.94 10.59
C GLU A 51 1.53 -12.29 11.48
N LEU A 52 2.04 -11.15 11.02
CA LEU A 52 2.94 -10.33 11.84
C LEU A 52 2.12 -9.51 12.85
N PRO A 53 2.64 -9.27 14.06
CA PRO A 53 1.95 -8.42 15.02
C PRO A 53 1.71 -7.02 14.45
N ILE A 54 0.47 -6.55 14.56
CA ILE A 54 0.07 -5.21 14.15
C ILE A 54 0.08 -4.32 15.40
N GLY A 55 0.79 -3.19 15.34
CA GLY A 55 0.78 -2.20 16.42
C GLY A 55 -0.49 -1.35 16.43
N LEU A 56 -0.70 -0.58 17.49
CA LEU A 56 -1.89 0.28 17.64
C LEU A 56 -1.76 1.58 16.83
N SER A 57 -0.53 2.06 16.63
CA SER A 57 -0.25 3.29 15.89
C SER A 57 -0.26 3.07 14.38
N LEU A 58 -0.66 4.09 13.64
CA LEU A 58 -0.60 4.09 12.17
C LEU A 58 0.83 3.83 11.64
N GLN A 59 1.86 4.23 12.41
CA GLN A 59 3.25 4.02 12.02
C GLN A 59 3.64 2.53 12.14
N ALA A 60 3.23 1.85 13.21
CA ALA A 60 3.45 0.42 13.36
C ALA A 60 2.64 -0.40 12.36
N GLN A 61 1.39 -0.01 12.10
CA GLN A 61 0.57 -0.60 11.03
C GLN A 61 1.23 -0.46 9.67
N ARG A 62 1.73 0.74 9.35
CA ARG A 62 2.49 0.98 8.11
C ARG A 62 3.71 0.08 8.00
N LEU A 63 4.45 -0.14 9.09
CA LEU A 63 5.63 -1.00 9.08
C LEU A 63 5.27 -2.45 8.75
N ALA A 64 4.21 -2.99 9.35
CA ALA A 64 3.70 -4.32 9.02
C ALA A 64 3.27 -4.42 7.55
N LEU A 65 2.63 -3.38 7.01
CA LEU A 65 2.24 -3.30 5.60
C LEU A 65 3.44 -3.16 4.66
N ASP A 66 4.53 -2.51 5.08
CA ASP A 66 5.78 -2.43 4.30
C ASP A 66 6.45 -3.82 4.17
N ASP A 67 6.31 -4.68 5.17
CA ASP A 67 6.77 -6.07 5.11
C ASP A 67 5.93 -6.88 4.11
N CYS A 68 4.61 -6.68 4.11
CA CYS A 68 3.73 -7.25 3.10
C CYS A 68 4.03 -6.75 1.69
N LEU A 69 4.31 -5.46 1.50
CA LEU A 69 4.71 -4.92 0.21
C LEU A 69 5.94 -5.66 -0.33
N GLN A 70 6.97 -5.81 0.51
CA GLN A 70 8.21 -6.49 0.14
C GLN A 70 7.98 -7.98 -0.15
N ALA A 71 7.12 -8.64 0.62
CA ALA A 71 6.80 -10.05 0.47
C ALA A 71 5.95 -10.34 -0.78
N LEU A 72 4.96 -9.47 -1.08
CA LEU A 72 4.00 -9.65 -2.17
C LEU A 72 4.52 -9.18 -3.53
N THR A 73 5.37 -8.14 -3.58
CA THR A 73 5.92 -7.61 -4.85
C THR A 73 6.48 -8.68 -5.78
N PRO A 74 7.35 -9.62 -5.34
CA PRO A 74 7.90 -10.65 -6.20
C PRO A 74 6.87 -11.72 -6.62
N LEU A 75 5.69 -11.75 -6.00
CA LEU A 75 4.64 -12.72 -6.29
C LEU A 75 3.70 -12.26 -7.41
N ILE A 76 3.65 -10.94 -7.68
CA ILE A 76 2.78 -10.36 -8.70
C ILE A 76 3.09 -10.94 -10.08
N GLY A 77 2.06 -11.52 -10.71
CA GLY A 77 2.18 -12.14 -12.04
C GLY A 77 2.87 -13.51 -12.07
N THR A 78 3.15 -14.11 -10.91
CA THR A 78 3.79 -15.43 -10.80
C THR A 78 2.79 -16.49 -10.35
N SER A 79 3.02 -17.76 -10.70
CA SER A 79 2.29 -18.88 -10.10
C SER A 79 2.74 -19.08 -8.66
N LEU A 80 1.79 -19.11 -7.71
CA LEU A 80 2.11 -19.24 -6.30
C LEU A 80 2.35 -20.69 -5.88
N SER A 81 3.40 -20.90 -5.08
CA SER A 81 3.54 -22.09 -4.24
C SER A 81 2.53 -22.03 -3.08
N GLU A 82 2.31 -23.15 -2.39
CA GLU A 82 1.50 -23.17 -1.17
C GLU A 82 2.04 -22.19 -0.11
N GLU A 83 3.36 -22.06 -0.02
CA GLU A 83 4.01 -21.12 0.88
C GLU A 83 3.66 -19.67 0.53
N ASN A 84 3.73 -19.30 -0.76
CA ASN A 84 3.41 -17.95 -1.22
C ASN A 84 1.92 -17.63 -1.10
N LEU A 85 1.03 -18.63 -1.18
CA LEU A 85 -0.39 -18.46 -0.88
C LEU A 85 -0.60 -18.08 0.58
N ARG A 86 0.10 -18.74 1.52
CA ARG A 86 0.03 -18.37 2.95
C ARG A 86 0.54 -16.96 3.22
N VAL A 87 1.59 -16.53 2.52
CA VAL A 87 2.06 -15.13 2.59
C VAL A 87 0.96 -14.16 2.14
N ALA A 88 0.31 -14.43 1.01
CA ALA A 88 -0.79 -13.60 0.51
C ALA A 88 -1.98 -13.59 1.48
N ASP A 89 -2.37 -14.75 2.03
CA ASP A 89 -3.46 -14.89 3.00
C ASP A 89 -3.20 -14.09 4.27
N ASN A 90 -1.99 -14.20 4.86
CA ASN A 90 -1.64 -13.48 6.08
C ASN A 90 -1.55 -11.97 5.82
N CYS A 91 -1.01 -11.55 4.68
CA CYS A 91 -1.02 -10.14 4.30
C CYS A 91 -2.43 -9.59 4.07
N ARG A 92 -3.32 -10.40 3.49
CA ARG A 92 -4.73 -10.05 3.32
C ARG A 92 -5.41 -9.87 4.67
N ALA A 93 -5.25 -10.82 5.59
CA ALA A 93 -5.86 -10.77 6.92
C ALA A 93 -5.42 -9.52 7.70
N MET A 94 -4.12 -9.22 7.71
CA MET A 94 -3.59 -8.02 8.35
C MET A 94 -4.11 -6.73 7.70
N ALA A 95 -4.13 -6.67 6.36
CA ALA A 95 -4.64 -5.50 5.65
C ALA A 95 -6.14 -5.30 5.90
N GLN A 96 -6.93 -6.38 5.96
CA GLN A 96 -8.35 -6.36 6.29
C GLN A 96 -8.60 -5.84 7.71
N ASP A 97 -7.85 -6.33 8.70
CA ASP A 97 -7.95 -5.85 10.08
C ASP A 97 -7.65 -4.34 10.15
N ILE A 98 -6.55 -3.90 9.54
CA ILE A 98 -6.15 -2.49 9.50
C ILE A 98 -7.21 -1.62 8.83
N VAL A 99 -7.75 -1.99 7.67
CA VAL A 99 -8.77 -1.15 6.99
C VAL A 99 -10.13 -1.22 7.69
N SER A 100 -10.43 -2.26 8.45
CA SER A 100 -11.63 -2.32 9.28
C SER A 100 -11.59 -1.31 10.43
N GLN A 101 -10.40 -1.11 11.01
CA GLN A 101 -10.16 -0.16 12.10
C GLN A 101 -9.90 1.27 11.58
N SER A 102 -9.28 1.39 10.40
CA SER A 102 -8.91 2.65 9.75
C SER A 102 -9.34 2.68 8.27
N PRO A 103 -10.65 2.85 7.97
CA PRO A 103 -11.17 2.76 6.60
C PRO A 103 -10.62 3.81 5.62
N LEU A 104 -10.04 4.90 6.12
CA LEU A 104 -9.42 5.95 5.31
C LEU A 104 -7.93 5.71 5.04
N PHE A 105 -7.35 4.60 5.52
CA PHE A 105 -5.93 4.32 5.35
C PHE A 105 -5.65 3.68 3.98
N SER A 106 -5.37 4.53 2.99
CA SER A 106 -5.16 4.16 1.59
C SER A 106 -4.11 3.07 1.35
N TYR A 107 -3.06 3.04 2.17
CA TYR A 107 -2.00 2.03 2.04
C TYR A 107 -2.48 0.63 2.45
N GLY A 108 -3.35 0.52 3.47
CA GLY A 108 -4.00 -0.74 3.82
C GLY A 108 -4.83 -1.31 2.66
N TRP A 109 -5.63 -0.46 2.01
CA TRP A 109 -6.39 -0.84 0.82
C TRP A 109 -5.51 -1.26 -0.35
N PHE A 110 -4.34 -0.63 -0.52
CA PHE A 110 -3.38 -0.99 -1.56
C PHE A 110 -2.76 -2.38 -1.31
N ILE A 111 -2.33 -2.68 -0.08
CA ILE A 111 -1.81 -4.01 0.26
C ILE A 111 -2.91 -5.08 0.14
N LEU A 112 -4.14 -4.73 0.54
CA LEU A 112 -5.29 -5.62 0.33
C LEU A 112 -5.49 -5.92 -1.16
N ALA A 113 -5.39 -4.92 -2.04
CA ALA A 113 -5.43 -5.14 -3.49
C ALA A 113 -4.29 -6.06 -3.98
N MET A 114 -3.04 -5.84 -3.52
CA MET A 114 -1.92 -6.72 -3.87
C MET A 114 -2.16 -8.17 -3.45
N SER A 115 -2.72 -8.41 -2.26
CA SER A 115 -3.03 -9.76 -1.79
C SER A 115 -4.08 -10.45 -2.67
N PHE A 116 -5.13 -9.73 -3.07
CA PHE A 116 -6.13 -10.25 -4.00
C PHE A 116 -5.57 -10.50 -5.41
N ASP A 117 -4.66 -9.67 -5.92
CA ASP A 117 -3.99 -9.94 -7.21
C ASP A 117 -3.12 -11.21 -7.12
N ALA A 118 -2.37 -11.38 -6.04
CA ALA A 118 -1.55 -12.57 -5.81
C ALA A 118 -2.41 -13.85 -5.81
N GLU A 119 -3.57 -13.81 -5.16
CA GLU A 119 -4.52 -14.93 -5.11
C GLU A 119 -5.40 -15.07 -6.36
N SER A 120 -5.18 -14.26 -7.41
CA SER A 120 -5.99 -14.27 -8.63
C SER A 120 -7.50 -14.03 -8.39
N GLN A 121 -7.83 -13.09 -7.50
CA GLN A 121 -9.19 -12.64 -7.19
C GLN A 121 -9.47 -11.26 -7.85
N PRO A 122 -9.80 -11.22 -9.15
CA PRO A 122 -9.81 -9.97 -9.92
C PRO A 122 -10.87 -8.96 -9.48
N ASP A 123 -12.03 -9.41 -9.03
CA ASP A 123 -13.10 -8.49 -8.60
C ASP A 123 -12.74 -7.76 -7.31
N ASP A 124 -12.16 -8.48 -6.34
CA ASP A 124 -11.81 -7.92 -5.04
C ASP A 124 -10.51 -7.11 -5.11
N PHE A 125 -9.57 -7.51 -5.97
CA PHE A 125 -8.42 -6.68 -6.35
C PHE A 125 -8.86 -5.30 -6.82
N GLN A 126 -9.79 -5.24 -7.78
CA GLN A 126 -10.22 -3.98 -8.37
C GLN A 126 -11.00 -3.11 -7.38
N LYS A 127 -11.87 -3.71 -6.55
CA LYS A 127 -12.57 -2.98 -5.48
C LYS A 127 -11.60 -2.38 -4.47
N ALA A 128 -10.62 -3.17 -4.00
CA ALA A 128 -9.64 -2.71 -3.03
C ALA A 128 -8.73 -1.60 -3.62
N LEU A 129 -8.32 -1.74 -4.89
CA LEU A 129 -7.51 -0.72 -5.56
C LEU A 129 -8.28 0.58 -5.78
N ALA A 130 -9.56 0.49 -6.17
CA ALA A 130 -10.46 1.64 -6.26
C ALA A 130 -10.60 2.36 -4.91
N GLN A 131 -10.77 1.61 -3.82
CA GLN A 131 -10.88 2.15 -2.48
C GLN A 131 -9.57 2.82 -2.02
N SER A 132 -8.41 2.24 -2.38
CA SER A 132 -7.11 2.88 -2.15
C SER A 132 -7.00 4.22 -2.88
N GLN A 133 -7.51 4.31 -4.11
CA GLN A 133 -7.51 5.57 -4.88
C GLN A 133 -8.39 6.62 -4.22
N VAL A 134 -9.66 6.30 -3.90
CA VAL A 134 -10.62 7.25 -3.32
C VAL A 134 -10.19 7.78 -1.95
N THR A 135 -9.54 6.94 -1.14
CA THR A 135 -9.07 7.36 0.19
C THR A 135 -7.85 8.28 0.14
N THR A 136 -7.11 8.33 -0.98
CA THR A 136 -5.98 9.25 -1.17
C THR A 136 -5.70 9.47 -2.65
N GLU A 137 -6.40 10.43 -3.26
CA GLU A 137 -6.34 10.67 -4.70
C GLU A 137 -5.07 11.44 -5.13
N ASN A 138 -4.63 12.41 -4.34
CA ASN A 138 -3.64 13.41 -4.77
C ASN A 138 -2.23 13.23 -4.20
N GLN A 139 -1.92 12.07 -3.60
CA GLN A 139 -0.56 11.81 -3.08
C GLN A 139 0.26 11.03 -4.09
N TRP A 140 1.36 11.65 -4.55
CA TRP A 140 2.24 11.07 -5.56
C TRP A 140 2.75 9.67 -5.24
N ALA A 141 3.14 9.42 -3.99
CA ALA A 141 3.67 8.12 -3.58
C ALA A 141 2.64 6.99 -3.77
N MET A 142 1.39 7.23 -3.34
CA MET A 142 0.31 6.26 -3.50
C MET A 142 -0.15 6.12 -4.95
N ALA A 143 -0.27 7.23 -5.69
CA ALA A 143 -0.60 7.22 -7.12
C ALA A 143 0.42 6.39 -7.93
N SER A 144 1.72 6.50 -7.60
CA SER A 144 2.78 5.72 -8.24
C SER A 144 2.65 4.21 -7.95
N LEU A 145 2.37 3.84 -6.70
CA LEU A 145 2.17 2.45 -6.29
C LEU A 145 0.95 1.84 -6.98
N ARG A 146 -0.19 2.55 -6.99
CA ARG A 146 -1.42 2.07 -7.63
C ARG A 146 -1.28 1.92 -9.13
N LEU A 147 -0.63 2.87 -9.82
CA LEU A 147 -0.35 2.71 -11.25
C LEU A 147 0.62 1.59 -11.55
N TRP A 148 1.65 1.39 -10.72
CA TRP A 148 2.55 0.25 -10.89
C TRP A 148 1.81 -1.08 -10.84
N LEU A 149 0.90 -1.25 -9.87
CA LEU A 149 0.10 -2.46 -9.73
C LEU A 149 -0.96 -2.57 -10.84
N GLY A 150 -1.74 -1.51 -11.06
CA GLY A 150 -2.80 -1.48 -12.06
C GLY A 150 -2.31 -1.67 -13.49
N TYR A 151 -1.12 -1.17 -13.82
CA TYR A 151 -0.52 -1.34 -15.16
C TYR A 151 -0.33 -2.82 -15.53
N GLN A 152 0.02 -3.68 -14.56
CA GLN A 152 0.21 -5.13 -14.80
C GLN A 152 -1.07 -5.81 -15.31
N ARG A 153 -2.23 -5.20 -15.04
CA ARG A 153 -3.56 -5.72 -15.36
C ARG A 153 -4.38 -4.74 -16.21
N TRP A 154 -3.74 -3.75 -16.85
CA TRP A 154 -4.46 -2.58 -17.40
C TRP A 154 -5.60 -2.95 -18.35
N VAL A 155 -5.38 -3.98 -19.18
CA VAL A 155 -6.37 -4.46 -20.16
C VAL A 155 -7.54 -5.18 -19.49
N GLN A 156 -7.32 -5.79 -18.33
CA GLN A 156 -8.35 -6.50 -17.56
C GLN A 156 -9.10 -5.59 -16.57
N LEU A 157 -8.64 -4.35 -16.38
CA LEU A 157 -9.33 -3.40 -15.49
C LEU A 157 -10.68 -2.99 -16.06
N THR A 158 -11.65 -2.87 -15.16
CA THR A 158 -12.95 -2.27 -15.46
C THR A 158 -12.78 -0.81 -15.91
N PRO A 159 -13.68 -0.31 -16.77
CA PRO A 159 -13.64 1.09 -17.20
C PRO A 159 -13.64 2.09 -16.03
N ASP A 160 -14.44 1.84 -14.99
CA ASP A 160 -14.51 2.70 -13.79
C ASP A 160 -13.17 2.79 -13.05
N LEU A 161 -12.48 1.66 -12.85
CA LEU A 161 -11.18 1.69 -12.20
C LEU A 161 -10.11 2.38 -13.07
N ARG A 162 -10.13 2.19 -14.40
CA ARG A 162 -9.22 2.93 -15.30
C ARG A 162 -9.46 4.44 -15.24
N GLU A 163 -10.72 4.87 -15.16
CA GLU A 163 -11.05 6.29 -14.99
C GLU A 163 -10.48 6.83 -13.67
N LYS A 164 -10.66 6.10 -12.56
CA LYS A 164 -10.07 6.46 -11.25
C LYS A 164 -8.54 6.54 -11.29
N LEU A 165 -7.87 5.54 -11.87
CA LEU A 165 -6.42 5.54 -12.05
C LEU A 165 -5.95 6.60 -13.06
N GLY A 166 -6.83 7.09 -13.92
CA GLY A 166 -6.57 8.24 -14.79
C GLY A 166 -6.19 9.50 -14.01
N HIS A 167 -6.73 9.70 -12.80
CA HIS A 167 -6.29 10.76 -11.90
C HIS A 167 -4.86 10.51 -11.39
N ASP A 168 -4.51 9.26 -11.08
CA ASP A 168 -3.15 8.91 -10.67
C ASP A 168 -2.14 9.21 -11.78
N ILE A 169 -2.50 9.04 -13.06
CA ILE A 169 -1.64 9.42 -14.21
C ILE A 169 -1.30 10.91 -14.15
N GLN A 170 -2.29 11.76 -13.89
CA GLN A 170 -2.11 13.20 -13.81
C GLN A 170 -1.18 13.57 -12.65
N VAL A 171 -1.37 12.94 -11.48
CA VAL A 171 -0.53 13.16 -10.29
C VAL A 171 0.91 12.71 -10.55
N VAL A 172 1.10 11.50 -11.09
CA VAL A 172 2.44 10.95 -11.38
C VAL A 172 3.18 11.78 -12.42
N ALA A 173 2.48 12.33 -13.41
CA ALA A 173 3.08 13.20 -14.44
C ALA A 173 3.66 14.52 -13.90
N THR A 174 3.35 14.92 -12.66
CA THR A 174 3.90 16.15 -12.06
C THR A 174 5.40 16.04 -11.75
N THR A 175 5.93 14.82 -11.53
CA THR A 175 7.34 14.59 -11.20
C THR A 175 8.14 14.10 -12.40
N ASN A 176 9.48 14.24 -12.35
CA ASN A 176 10.33 13.78 -13.45
C ASN A 176 10.31 12.26 -13.59
N ASP A 177 10.49 11.55 -12.48
CA ASP A 177 10.52 10.09 -12.46
C ASP A 177 9.19 9.50 -12.93
N GLY A 178 8.08 10.10 -12.52
CA GLY A 178 6.75 9.69 -12.97
C GLY A 178 6.56 9.86 -14.48
N ARG A 179 7.02 10.99 -15.06
CA ARG A 179 6.97 11.18 -16.52
C ARG A 179 7.83 10.17 -17.27
N THR A 180 9.03 9.88 -16.78
CA THR A 180 9.92 8.86 -17.38
C THR A 180 9.27 7.48 -17.32
N TRP A 181 8.67 7.14 -16.17
CA TRP A 181 7.97 5.86 -15.97
C TRP A 181 6.77 5.70 -16.91
N LEU A 182 5.97 6.77 -17.06
CA LEU A 182 4.83 6.82 -17.98
C LEU A 182 5.28 6.74 -19.44
N ALA A 183 6.35 7.46 -19.81
CA ALA A 183 6.86 7.51 -21.18
C ALA A 183 7.36 6.13 -21.67
N ALA A 184 8.02 5.36 -20.80
CA ALA A 184 8.45 4.00 -21.12
C ALA A 184 7.23 3.10 -21.45
N ARG A 185 6.20 3.15 -20.61
CA ARG A 185 5.01 2.27 -20.73
C ARG A 185 4.04 2.70 -21.81
N TYR A 186 4.01 3.99 -22.13
CA TYR A 186 3.26 4.54 -23.26
C TYR A 186 3.59 3.84 -24.59
N GLN A 187 4.84 3.40 -24.75
CA GLN A 187 5.28 2.71 -25.98
C GLN A 187 4.85 1.24 -26.00
N GLU A 188 4.77 0.59 -24.84
CA GLU A 188 4.57 -0.86 -24.68
C GLU A 188 3.11 -1.32 -24.80
N ASN A 189 2.14 -0.50 -24.37
CA ASN A 189 0.74 -0.91 -24.27
C ASN A 189 -0.21 0.14 -24.88
N GLU A 190 -0.92 -0.22 -25.95
CA GLU A 190 -1.83 0.67 -26.68
C GLU A 190 -3.03 1.12 -25.83
N GLY A 191 -3.65 0.23 -25.06
CA GLY A 191 -4.77 0.61 -24.18
C GLY A 191 -4.32 1.59 -23.08
N PHE A 192 -3.13 1.38 -22.51
CA PHE A 192 -2.56 2.32 -21.54
C PHE A 192 -2.20 3.66 -22.19
N ARG A 193 -1.72 3.63 -23.44
CA ARG A 193 -1.37 4.82 -24.21
C ARG A 193 -2.55 5.78 -24.36
N GLU A 194 -3.72 5.26 -24.73
CA GLU A 194 -4.94 6.07 -24.90
C GLU A 194 -5.34 6.77 -23.60
N ASP A 195 -5.32 6.04 -22.48
CA ASP A 195 -5.63 6.60 -21.16
C ASP A 195 -4.60 7.64 -20.71
N VAL A 196 -3.32 7.46 -21.04
CA VAL A 196 -2.27 8.45 -20.77
C VAL A 196 -2.53 9.73 -21.55
N ILE A 197 -2.87 9.65 -22.85
CA ILE A 197 -3.19 10.83 -23.68
C ILE A 197 -4.39 11.58 -23.08
N SER A 198 -5.50 10.88 -22.91
CA SER A 198 -6.77 11.45 -22.42
C SER A 198 -6.60 12.15 -21.07
N ASN A 199 -5.80 11.59 -20.16
CA ASN A 199 -5.57 12.19 -18.85
C ASN A 199 -4.53 13.29 -18.86
N LEU A 200 -3.47 13.21 -19.68
CA LEU A 200 -2.48 14.27 -19.78
C LEU A 200 -3.01 15.53 -20.45
N GLU A 201 -3.95 15.42 -21.39
CA GLU A 201 -4.63 16.57 -22.00
C GLU A 201 -5.37 17.44 -20.96
N LYS A 202 -5.79 16.85 -19.84
CA LYS A 202 -6.43 17.56 -18.71
C LYS A 202 -5.42 18.29 -17.82
N THR A 203 -4.12 18.00 -17.96
CA THR A 203 -3.06 18.63 -17.16
C THR A 203 -2.59 19.96 -17.76
N SER A 204 -1.77 20.71 -17.02
CA SER A 204 -1.21 21.97 -17.52
C SER A 204 -0.36 21.78 -18.79
N ALA A 205 -0.33 22.78 -19.66
CA ALA A 205 0.51 22.76 -20.86
C ALA A 205 2.02 22.56 -20.55
N ASN A 206 2.47 22.96 -19.35
CA ASN A 206 3.85 22.70 -18.91
C ASN A 206 4.09 21.22 -18.64
N THR A 207 3.15 20.55 -17.97
CA THR A 207 3.19 19.10 -17.71
C THR A 207 3.20 18.32 -19.02
N GLN A 208 2.31 18.68 -19.96
CA GLN A 208 2.25 18.06 -21.28
C GLN A 208 3.58 18.19 -22.05
N ARG A 209 4.16 19.40 -22.14
CA ARG A 209 5.48 19.59 -22.78
C ARG A 209 6.59 18.82 -22.07
N ALA A 210 6.55 18.74 -20.74
CA ALA A 210 7.52 17.96 -19.98
C ALA A 210 7.40 16.46 -20.27
N PHE A 211 6.19 15.94 -20.45
CA PHE A 211 5.97 14.55 -20.84
C PHE A 211 6.46 14.26 -22.25
N VAL A 212 6.17 15.13 -23.23
CA VAL A 212 6.68 14.98 -24.61
C VAL A 212 8.21 14.93 -24.63
N ARG A 213 8.90 15.75 -23.81
CA ARG A 213 10.35 15.67 -23.66
C ARG A 213 10.82 14.33 -23.10
N ALA A 214 10.11 13.77 -22.12
CA ALA A 214 10.42 12.45 -21.56
C ALA A 214 10.23 11.34 -22.62
N LEU A 215 9.17 11.42 -23.44
CA LEU A 215 8.96 10.51 -24.57
C LEU A 215 10.13 10.55 -25.55
N SER A 216 10.58 11.73 -25.96
CA SER A 216 11.73 11.87 -26.87
C SER A 216 13.00 11.26 -26.30
N GLN A 217 13.24 11.40 -25.00
CA GLN A 217 14.42 10.81 -24.34
C GLN A 217 14.33 9.29 -24.23
N SER A 218 13.14 8.75 -23.96
CA SER A 218 12.93 7.29 -23.88
C SER A 218 13.08 6.58 -25.22
N GLY A 219 12.72 7.23 -26.33
CA GLY A 219 12.89 6.69 -27.68
C GLY A 219 14.31 6.78 -28.25
N VAL A 220 15.20 7.57 -27.64
CA VAL A 220 16.62 7.66 -28.04
C VAL A 220 17.48 6.58 -27.34
N ALA A 221 16.94 5.93 -26.30
CA ALA A 221 17.64 4.91 -25.52
C ALA A 221 17.41 3.46 -26.02
N GLN A 222 16.84 3.29 -27.22
CA GLN A 222 16.66 1.99 -27.88
C GLN A 222 17.61 1.84 -29.08
#